data_AF-A0A3D4T4S1-F1
#
_entry.id   AF-A0A3D4T4S1-F1
#
_cell.length_a   1.000
_cell.length_b   1.000
_cell.length_c   1.000
_cell.angle_alpha   90.00
_cell.angle_beta   90.00
_cell.angle_gamma   90.00
#
_symmetry.space_group_name_H-M   'P 1'
#
loop_
_entity.id
_entity.type
_entity.pdbx_description
1 polymer ?
#
loop_
_entity_poly.entity_id
_entity_poly.type
_entity_poly.pdbx_seq_one_letter_code
_entity_poly.pdbx_strand_id
1 'polypeptide(L)' 'NYDVRDKTVLLIDDVKTSGATLKECGKMLYLNDANSVICLTAAIRNSKIESQK' A
#
# COMPACT_ATOMS: atom_id res chain seq x y z
N ASN A 1 -0.52 17.57 13.27
CA ASN A 1 -1.62 16.65 12.89
C ASN A 1 -2.11 17.01 11.50
N TYR A 2 -2.14 16.04 10.60
CA TYR A 2 -2.67 16.21 9.25
C TYR A 2 -3.99 15.43 9.17
N ASP A 3 -5.00 16.04 8.56
CA ASP A 3 -6.31 15.43 8.35
C ASP A 3 -6.36 14.82 6.94
N VAL A 4 -6.77 13.57 6.85
CA VAL A 4 -6.83 12.82 5.59
C VAL A 4 -8.24 12.71 5.02
N ARG A 5 -9.25 13.18 5.76
CA ARG A 5 -10.65 13.12 5.34
C ARG A 5 -10.86 13.85 4.01
N ASP A 6 -11.58 13.19 3.11
CA ASP A 6 -11.89 13.63 1.75
C ASP A 6 -10.64 13.90 0.87
N LYS A 7 -9.46 13.44 1.28
CA LYS A 7 -8.22 13.61 0.49
C LYS A 7 -7.90 12.38 -0.35
N THR A 8 -7.24 12.64 -1.47
CA THR A 8 -6.50 11.61 -2.21
C THR A 8 -5.10 11.48 -1.64
N VAL A 9 -4.75 10.28 -1.19
CA VAL A 9 -3.47 9.98 -0.53
C VAL A 9 -2.61 9.09 -1.42
N LEU A 10 -1.36 9.50 -1.65
CA LEU A 10 -0.32 8.66 -2.25
C LEU A 10 0.46 7.98 -1.12
N LEU A 11 0.26 6.68 -0.96
CA LEU A 11 0.99 5.83 -0.02
C LEU A 11 2.21 5.23 -0.73
N ILE A 12 3.40 5.53 -0.22
CA ILE A 12 4.67 5.09 -0.80
C ILE A 12 5.32 4.08 0.15
N ASP A 13 5.82 2.98 -0.41
CA ASP A 13 6.60 1.96 0.31
C ASP A 13 7.81 1.53 -0.55
N ASP A 14 8.88 1.04 0.06
CA ASP A 14 10.08 0.68 -0.70
C ASP A 14 9.87 -0.58 -1.56
N VAL A 15 9.38 -1.68 -0.97
CA VAL A 15 9.20 -2.97 -1.61
C VAL A 15 7.90 -3.66 -1.20
N LYS A 16 7.03 -3.93 -2.17
CA LYS A 16 5.87 -4.80 -1.98
C LYS A 16 6.27 -6.28 -2.04
N THR A 17 6.17 -6.97 -0.90
CA THR A 17 6.29 -8.44 -0.83
C THR A 17 4.92 -9.12 -0.99
N SER A 18 4.30 -9.60 0.09
CA SER A 18 2.92 -10.11 0.09
C SER A 18 1.89 -8.99 -0.09
N GLY A 19 2.28 -7.75 0.19
CA GLY A 19 1.40 -6.58 0.21
C GLY A 19 0.61 -6.41 1.50
N ALA A 20 0.92 -7.17 2.57
CA ALA A 20 0.26 -7.04 3.87
C ALA A 20 0.38 -5.62 4.45
N THR A 21 1.59 -5.05 4.43
CA THR A 21 1.85 -3.68 4.92
C THR A 21 1.01 -2.63 4.18
N LEU A 22 1.10 -2.58 2.85
CA LEU A 22 0.31 -1.66 2.02
C LEU A 22 -1.21 -1.83 2.24
N LYS A 23 -1.68 -3.07 2.46
CA LYS A 23 -3.10 -3.35 2.69
C LYS A 23 -3.59 -2.81 4.04
N GLU A 24 -2.79 -2.99 5.08
CA GLU A 24 -3.13 -2.50 6.43
C GLU A 24 -3.07 -0.97 6.51
N CYS A 25 -2.01 -0.36 5.97
CA CYS A 25 -1.89 1.10 5.88
C CYS A 25 -3.02 1.72 5.03
N GLY A 26 -3.30 1.15 3.86
CA GLY A 26 -4.40 1.60 3.01
C GLY A 26 -5.77 1.47 3.70
N LYS A 27 -6.01 0.35 4.39
CA LYS A 27 -7.23 0.16 5.20
C LYS A 27 -7.37 1.25 6.26
N MET A 28 -6.30 1.57 6.98
CA MET A 28 -6.34 2.61 8.01
C MET A 28 -6.66 3.99 7.43
N LEU A 29 -6.13 4.33 6.25
CA LEU A 29 -6.46 5.59 5.58
C LEU A 29 -7.95 5.67 5.21
N TYR A 30 -8.53 4.57 4.70
CA TYR A 30 -9.97 4.51 4.42
C TYR A 30 -10.84 4.55 5.69
N LEU A 31 -10.39 3.94 6.79
CA LEU A 31 -11.07 4.04 8.09
C LEU A 31 -11.05 5.46 8.68
N ASN A 32 -10.21 6.35 8.14
CA ASN A 32 -10.16 7.77 8.48
C ASN A 32 -10.73 8.65 7.35
N ASP A 33 -11.66 8.10 6.56
CA ASP A 33 -12.40 8.77 5.49
C ASP A 33 -11.55 9.41 4.38
N ALA A 34 -10.39 8.84 4.05
CA ALA A 34 -9.68 9.22 2.84
C ALA A 34 -10.56 8.94 1.60
N ASN A 35 -10.67 9.91 0.69
CA ASN A 35 -11.45 9.77 -0.54
C ASN A 35 -10.87 8.69 -1.48
N SER A 36 -9.54 8.66 -1.61
CA SER A 36 -8.86 7.60 -2.36
C SER A 36 -7.43 7.38 -1.88
N VAL A 37 -6.92 6.15 -2.02
CA VAL A 37 -5.55 5.77 -1.68
C VAL A 37 -4.89 5.13 -2.89
N ILE A 38 -3.80 5.72 -3.36
CA ILE A 38 -2.96 5.20 -4.45
C ILE A 38 -1.70 4.65 -3.81
N CYS A 39 -1.34 3.40 -4.11
CA CYS A 39 -0.12 2.79 -3.59
C CYS A 39 0.97 2.79 -4.67
N LEU A 40 2.16 3.29 -4.34
CA LEU A 40 3.36 3.25 -5.17
C LEU A 40 4.48 2.55 -4.43
N THR A 41 5.23 1.69 -5.13
CA THR A 41 6.42 1.04 -4.57
C THR A 41 7.54 1.01 -5.58
N ALA A 42 8.79 1.04 -5.10
CA ALA A 42 9.96 0.99 -5.98
C ALA A 42 10.21 -0.42 -6.54
N ALA A 43 9.86 -1.47 -5.78
CA ALA A 43 10.00 -2.86 -6.23
C ALA A 43 8.83 -3.76 -5.79
N ILE A 44 8.57 -4.81 -6.58
CA ILE A 44 7.55 -5.82 -6.27
C ILE A 44 8.22 -7.19 -6.32
N ARG A 45 8.04 -8.00 -5.26
CA ARG A 45 8.48 -9.40 -5.26
C ARG A 45 7.66 -10.18 -6.29
N ASN A 46 8.30 -10.70 -7.33
CA ASN A 46 7.65 -11.59 -8.28
C ASN A 46 7.49 -12.99 -7.67
N SER A 47 6.25 -13.40 -7.41
CA SER A 47 5.95 -14.71 -6.83
C SER A 47 6.00 -15.87 -7.83
N LYS A 48 6.23 -15.61 -9.13
CA LYS A 48 6.40 -16.66 -10.15
C LYS A 48 7.75 -17.39 -10.08
N ILE A 49 8.65 -17.02 -9.17
CA ILE A 49 9.81 -17.82 -8.84
C ILE A 49 9.35 -18.90 -7.84
N GLU A 50 8.55 -19.85 -8.34
CA GLU A 50 8.35 -21.12 -7.65
C GLU A 50 9.63 -21.94 -7.82
N SER A 51 10.11 -22.46 -6.70
CA SER A 51 11.31 -23.26 -6.52
C SER A 51 11.60 -24.20 -7.70
N GLN A 52 12.63 -23.88 -8.49
CA GLN A 52 13.44 -24.90 -9.14
C GLN A 52 14.11 -25.67 -8.01
N LYS A 53 13.49 -26.76 -7.55
CA LYS A 53 14.15 -27.79 -6.75
C LYS A 53 14.86 -28.76 -7.68
#